data_AF-A0A849FGL3-F1
#
_entry.id   AF-A0A849FGL3-F1
#
_cell.length_a   1.000
_cell.length_b   1.000
_cell.length_c   1.000
_cell.angle_alpha   90.00
_cell.angle_beta   90.00
_cell.angle_gamma   90.00
#
_symmetry.space_group_name_H-M   'P 1'
#
loop_
_entity.id
_entity.type
_entity.pdbx_description
1 polymer ?
#
loop_
_entity_poly.entity_id
_entity_poly.type
_entity_poly.pdbx_seq_one_letter_code
_entity_poly.pdbx_strand_id
1 'polypeptide(L)'
;MRHIARCFLVASALALTTTPSLACGGSTPCLLEDGRSYRVYVPETVVDAPRALMFAHGYGGNARGTMSSRALRGAADELGVLLIALQAPGRGWSLAHA
;
A
#
# COMPACT_ATOMS: atom_id res chain seq x y z
N MET A 1 50.79 34.16 -2.03
CA MET A 1 50.63 32.76 -1.58
C MET A 1 50.51 32.76 -0.06
N ARG A 2 49.32 32.41 0.47
CA ARG A 2 49.08 31.75 1.77
C ARG A 2 47.60 31.89 2.17
N HIS A 3 46.91 30.74 2.13
CA HIS A 3 45.74 30.35 2.94
C HIS A 3 44.41 31.04 2.57
N ILE A 4 43.63 30.57 1.59
CA ILE A 4 42.82 29.33 1.61
C ILE A 4 42.38 28.97 3.04
N ALA A 5 41.37 29.66 3.58
CA ALA A 5 40.58 29.21 4.73
C ALA A 5 39.37 30.12 4.97
N ARG A 6 38.43 30.17 4.04
CA ARG A 6 37.04 30.57 4.34
C ARG A 6 36.13 29.46 3.84
N CYS A 7 36.23 28.37 4.56
CA CYS A 7 35.39 27.21 4.42
C CYS A 7 34.25 27.33 5.44
N PHE A 8 33.09 26.79 5.07
CA PHE A 8 31.93 26.54 5.91
C PHE A 8 31.12 27.75 6.36
N LEU A 9 29.89 27.89 5.83
CA LEU A 9 28.64 27.82 6.63
C LEU A 9 27.39 28.27 5.85
N VAL A 10 27.12 27.69 4.68
CA VAL A 10 25.76 27.69 4.14
C VAL A 10 25.43 26.32 3.54
N ALA A 11 25.44 25.30 4.39
CA ALA A 11 24.77 24.04 4.09
C ALA A 11 23.39 24.10 4.75
N SER A 12 22.46 24.82 4.10
CA SER A 12 21.05 24.84 4.51
C SER A 12 20.54 23.40 4.53
N ALA A 13 20.30 22.90 5.73
CA ALA A 13 19.71 21.61 5.98
C ALA A 13 18.32 21.56 5.35
N LEU A 14 18.24 20.98 4.16
CA LEU A 14 17.00 20.53 3.57
C LEU A 14 16.53 19.34 4.43
N ALA A 15 15.77 19.63 5.48
CA ALA A 15 15.10 18.62 6.26
C ALA A 15 14.03 17.99 5.36
N LEU A 16 14.41 16.92 4.66
CA LEU A 16 13.46 16.06 3.97
C LEU A 16 12.53 15.47 5.02
N THR A 17 11.33 16.03 5.15
CA THR A 17 10.22 15.34 5.80
C THR A 17 9.85 14.17 4.91
N THR A 18 10.45 13.01 5.19
CA THR A 18 10.03 11.74 4.60
C THR A 18 8.65 11.40 5.13
N THR A 19 7.60 11.83 4.43
CA THR A 19 6.29 11.20 4.56
C THR A 19 6.49 9.72 4.28
N PRO A 20 6.05 8.80 5.17
CA PRO A 20 6.11 7.39 4.88
C PRO A 20 5.32 7.16 3.59
N SER A 21 6.01 6.89 2.49
CA SER A 21 5.32 6.43 1.30
C SER A 21 4.74 5.08 1.69
N LEU A 22 3.43 4.91 1.47
CA LEU A 22 2.87 3.58 1.42
C LEU A 22 3.56 2.89 0.25
N ALA A 23 4.60 2.10 0.55
CA ALA A 23 5.44 1.46 -0.46
C ALA A 23 4.66 0.49 -1.36
N CYS A 24 3.42 0.18 -0.98
CA CYS A 24 2.50 -0.66 -1.71
C CYS A 24 1.05 -0.24 -1.42
N GLY A 25 0.13 -0.51 -2.35
CA GLY A 25 -1.25 -0.03 -2.29
C GLY A 25 -1.81 0.33 -3.67
N GLY A 26 -3.14 0.34 -3.79
CA GLY A 26 -3.85 0.58 -5.04
C GLY A 26 -3.45 -0.41 -6.14
N SER A 27 -2.67 0.07 -7.12
CA SER A 27 -2.15 -0.74 -8.22
C SER A 27 -0.91 -1.57 -7.86
N THR A 28 -0.10 -1.12 -6.89
CA THR A 28 1.16 -1.74 -6.49
C THR A 28 0.93 -2.85 -5.46
N PRO A 29 1.39 -4.09 -5.70
CA PRO A 29 1.25 -5.18 -4.73
C PRO A 29 2.13 -4.94 -3.50
N CYS A 30 1.59 -5.26 -2.33
CA CYS A 30 2.33 -5.46 -1.10
C CYS A 30 2.84 -6.90 -1.05
N LEU A 31 4.15 -7.09 -0.90
CA LEU A 31 4.76 -8.41 -0.80
C LEU A 31 4.96 -8.80 0.67
N LEU A 32 4.67 -10.05 0.97
CA LEU A 32 5.04 -10.71 2.23
C LEU A 32 6.34 -11.49 2.05
N GLU A 33 7.03 -11.80 3.14
CA GLU A 33 8.35 -12.45 3.14
C GLU A 33 8.35 -13.83 2.45
N ASP A 34 7.22 -14.54 2.50
CA ASP A 34 7.03 -15.85 1.89
C ASP A 34 6.51 -15.81 0.44
N GLY A 35 6.57 -14.64 -0.19
CA GLY A 35 6.17 -14.44 -1.58
C GLY A 35 4.66 -14.30 -1.81
N ARG A 36 3.83 -14.40 -0.76
CA ARG A 36 2.42 -14.00 -0.84
C ARG A 36 2.31 -12.49 -1.10
N SER A 37 1.20 -12.07 -1.68
CA SER A 37 0.94 -10.65 -1.91
C SER A 37 -0.51 -10.26 -1.70
N TYR A 38 -0.70 -8.97 -1.42
CA TYR A 38 -2.02 -8.35 -1.33
C TYR A 38 -1.99 -6.96 -1.96
N ARG A 39 -3.16 -6.35 -2.12
CA ARG A 39 -3.31 -4.92 -2.45
C ARG A 39 -4.27 -4.30 -1.46
N VAL A 40 -4.07 -3.01 -1.17
CA VAL A 40 -4.91 -2.27 -0.24
C VAL A 40 -5.47 -1.02 -0.92
N TYR A 41 -6.76 -0.78 -0.71
CA TYR A 41 -7.39 0.51 -0.97
C TYR A 41 -7.70 1.15 0.39
N VAL A 42 -7.30 2.40 0.54
CA VAL A 42 -7.48 3.21 1.75
C VAL A 42 -8.48 4.32 1.41
N PRO A 43 -9.72 4.25 1.91
CA PRO A 43 -10.67 5.36 1.80
C PRO A 43 -10.13 6.62 2.48
N GLU A 44 -10.48 7.80 1.98
CA GLU A 44 -10.17 9.07 2.66
C GLU A 44 -10.91 9.21 4.00
N THR A 45 -12.00 8.46 4.19
CA THR A 45 -12.80 8.42 5.43
C THR A 45 -12.16 7.61 6.54
N VAL A 46 -11.10 6.85 6.26
CA VAL A 46 -10.39 6.07 7.27
C VAL A 46 -9.53 7.00 8.15
N VAL A 47 -9.76 6.93 9.46
CA VAL A 47 -9.01 7.62 10.51
C VAL A 47 -8.07 6.65 11.23
N ASP A 48 -7.33 7.16 12.23
CA ASP A 48 -6.39 6.36 13.04
C ASP A 48 -7.05 5.07 13.59
N ALA A 49 -6.31 3.96 13.55
CA ALA A 49 -6.75 2.58 13.85
C ALA A 49 -7.80 1.99 12.89
N PRO A 50 -7.46 1.79 11.61
CA PRO A 50 -8.39 1.29 10.60
C PRO A 50 -8.89 -0.13 10.87
N ARG A 51 -10.19 -0.34 10.71
CA ARG A 51 -10.77 -1.68 10.47
C ARG A 51 -10.51 -2.10 9.03
N ALA A 52 -10.50 -3.40 8.76
CA ALA A 52 -10.24 -3.93 7.43
C ALA A 52 -11.27 -4.98 6.99
N LEU A 53 -11.67 -4.89 5.72
CA LEU A 53 -12.36 -5.92 4.97
C LEU A 53 -11.32 -6.67 4.12
N MET A 54 -11.10 -7.94 4.45
CA MET A 54 -10.27 -8.83 3.62
C MET A 54 -11.13 -9.50 2.56
N PHE A 55 -10.74 -9.38 1.30
CA PHE A 55 -11.46 -9.93 0.16
C PHE A 55 -10.58 -10.93 -0.60
N ALA A 56 -11.04 -12.18 -0.65
CA ALA A 56 -10.47 -13.23 -1.49
C ALA A 56 -11.26 -13.32 -2.80
N HIS A 57 -10.57 -13.17 -3.93
CA HIS A 57 -11.23 -13.24 -5.23
C HIS A 57 -11.64 -14.67 -5.60
N GLY A 58 -12.67 -14.80 -6.43
CA GLY A 58 -13.08 -16.08 -7.01
C GLY A 58 -12.16 -16.58 -8.12
N TYR A 59 -12.53 -17.71 -8.72
CA TYR A 59 -11.82 -18.33 -9.85
C TYR A 59 -11.63 -17.36 -11.02
N GLY A 60 -10.41 -17.31 -11.56
CA GLY A 60 -10.04 -16.39 -12.65
C GLY A 60 -9.88 -14.92 -12.24
N GLY A 61 -10.23 -14.57 -11.00
CA GLY A 61 -10.01 -13.26 -10.42
C GLY A 61 -8.56 -13.00 -10.04
N ASN A 62 -8.28 -11.77 -9.59
CA ASN A 62 -7.02 -11.37 -8.99
C ASN A 62 -7.20 -10.11 -8.12
N ALA A 63 -6.22 -9.82 -7.27
CA ALA A 63 -6.26 -8.68 -6.36
C ALA A 63 -6.35 -7.32 -7.10
N ARG A 64 -5.71 -7.18 -8.27
CA ARG A 64 -5.80 -5.98 -9.10
C ARG A 64 -7.22 -5.76 -9.62
N GLY A 65 -7.88 -6.82 -10.08
CA GLY A 65 -9.29 -6.80 -10.49
C GLY A 65 -10.21 -6.36 -9.35
N THR A 66 -9.96 -6.87 -8.15
CA THR A 66 -10.68 -6.45 -6.93
C THR A 66 -10.55 -4.95 -6.68
N MET A 67 -9.33 -4.39 -6.78
CA MET A 67 -9.09 -2.95 -6.62
C MET A 67 -9.77 -2.10 -7.70
N SER A 68 -9.96 -2.64 -8.90
CA SER A 68 -10.68 -1.95 -9.97
C SER A 68 -12.20 -1.93 -9.78
N SER A 69 -12.76 -2.75 -8.88
CA SER A 69 -14.20 -2.81 -8.60
C SER A 69 -14.67 -1.55 -7.88
N ARG A 70 -15.47 -0.72 -8.57
CA ARG A 70 -16.09 0.47 -7.97
C ARG A 70 -17.05 0.11 -6.83
N ALA A 71 -17.78 -1.00 -6.95
CA ALA A 71 -18.72 -1.44 -5.93
C ALA A 71 -18.01 -1.80 -4.62
N LEU A 72 -16.89 -2.54 -4.69
CA LEU A 72 -16.13 -2.91 -3.49
C LEU A 72 -15.44 -1.71 -2.85
N ARG A 73 -14.89 -0.79 -3.66
CA ARG A 73 -14.31 0.46 -3.12
C ARG A 73 -15.38 1.35 -2.50
N GLY A 74 -16.54 1.50 -3.14
CA GLY A 74 -17.67 2.23 -2.58
C GLY A 74 -18.16 1.65 -1.25
N ALA A 75 -18.28 0.32 -1.13
CA ALA A 75 -18.60 -0.31 0.14
C ALA A 75 -17.53 -0.04 1.22
N ALA A 76 -16.25 -0.03 0.85
CA ALA A 76 -15.17 0.31 1.78
C ALA A 76 -15.22 1.78 2.22
N ASP A 77 -15.55 2.69 1.30
CA ASP A 77 -15.74 4.12 1.56
C ASP A 77 -16.91 4.34 2.55
N GLU A 78 -18.05 3.71 2.29
CA GLU A 78 -19.26 3.78 3.12
C GLU A 78 -19.03 3.23 4.53
N LEU A 79 -18.30 2.13 4.65
CA LEU A 79 -18.01 1.49 5.93
C LEU A 79 -16.85 2.16 6.69
N GLY A 80 -16.08 3.03 6.02
CA GLY A 80 -14.86 3.61 6.58
C GLY A 80 -13.84 2.53 6.98
N VAL A 81 -13.57 1.58 6.08
CA VAL A 81 -12.65 0.45 6.32
C VAL A 81 -11.64 0.30 5.18
N LEU A 82 -10.46 -0.24 5.48
CA LEU A 82 -9.52 -0.66 4.44
C LEU A 82 -10.13 -1.81 3.64
N LEU A 83 -10.00 -1.76 2.32
CA LEU A 83 -10.23 -2.93 1.48
C LEU A 83 -8.90 -3.59 1.19
N ILE A 84 -8.70 -4.81 1.68
CA ILE A 84 -7.50 -5.61 1.46
C ILE A 84 -7.85 -6.75 0.50
N ALA A 85 -7.34 -6.70 -0.73
CA ALA A 85 -7.50 -7.77 -1.70
C ALA A 85 -6.33 -8.75 -1.63
N LEU A 86 -6.62 -9.99 -1.27
CA LEU A 86 -5.65 -11.08 -1.18
C LEU A 86 -5.37 -11.64 -2.59
N GLN A 87 -4.12 -11.99 -2.87
CA GLN A 87 -3.75 -12.64 -4.13
C GLN A 87 -3.48 -14.13 -3.90
N ALA A 88 -4.30 -15.00 -4.51
CA ALA A 88 -4.00 -16.41 -4.63
C ALA A 88 -2.99 -16.67 -5.76
N PRO A 89 -2.15 -17.72 -5.67
CA PRO A 89 -1.32 -18.15 -6.79
C PRO A 89 -2.16 -18.70 -7.95
N GLY A 90 -1.74 -18.40 -9.18
CA GLY A 90 -2.43 -18.86 -10.39
C GLY A 90 -3.83 -18.26 -10.58
N ARG A 91 -4.77 -19.08 -11.08
CA ARG A 91 -6.18 -18.68 -11.33
C ARG A 91 -7.16 -19.16 -10.25
N GLY A 92 -6.65 -19.83 -9.22
CA GLY A 92 -7.46 -20.39 -8.15
C GLY A 92 -7.82 -19.35 -7.09
N TRP A 93 -8.40 -19.83 -6.00
CA TRP A 93 -8.78 -19.05 -4.83
C TRP A 93 -8.17 -19.64 -3.54
N SER A 94 -7.32 -20.67 -3.69
CA SER A 94 -6.59 -21.28 -2.59
C SER A 94 -5.51 -20.30 -2.11
N LEU A 95 -5.73 -19.74 -0.92
CA LEU A 95 -4.75 -18.89 -0.26
C LEU A 95 -3.84 -19.78 0.57
N ALA A 96 -2.53 -19.61 0.42
CA ALA A 96 -1.56 -20.36 1.21
C ALA A 96 -1.73 -20.02 2.70
N HIS A 97 -1.90 -21.06 3.52
CA HIS A 97 -1.89 -21.05 4.98
C HIS A 97 -0.63 -21.78 5.49
N ALA A 98 -0.07 -21.30 6.60
CA ALA A 98 1.06 -21.94 7.27
C ALA A 98 0.60 -23.11 8.14
#